data_AF-A0A1J6HT17-F1
#
_entry.id   AF-A0A1J6HT17-F1
#
_cell.length_a   1.000
_cell.length_b   1.000
_cell.length_c   1.000
_cell.angle_alpha   90.00
_cell.angle_beta   90.00
_cell.angle_gamma   90.00
#
_symmetry.space_group_name_H-M   'P 1'
#
loop_
_entity.id
_entity.type
_entity.pdbx_description
1 polymer ?
#
loop_
_entity_poly.entity_id
_entity_poly.type
_entity_poly.pdbx_seq_one_letter_code
_entity_poly.pdbx_strand_id
1 'polypeptide(L)'
;MAKERCYQAMTTIKKCMATRHLNSSTKDQLRYAHSKLGRLYYFLASNNAENWISAQLGPLFDEAYDGFFEVLGLLRDQDLASDTDTIRIISEKLQIVNPESTADRIYPSKQSRSVVISRQVTMEMVNYVAGGLSAVHKLIPHITRYLPVALLLDKLKYLRTLLSLTAEWCIEHEKMKDLFIFAEDVLYTTAYQSILCWKMDEESQPRVVGLLVLDKRN
;
A
#
# COMPACT_ATOMS: atom_id res chain seq x y z
N MET A 1 12.77 8.79 2.09
CA MET A 1 11.85 9.91 2.38
C MET A 1 10.39 9.45 2.48
N ALA A 2 9.82 8.77 1.48
CA ALA A 2 8.42 8.30 1.53
C ALA A 2 8.15 7.27 2.66
N LYS A 3 9.11 6.39 2.93
CA LYS A 3 9.07 5.43 4.05
C LYS A 3 8.91 6.13 5.40
N GLU A 4 9.71 7.17 5.64
CA GLU A 4 9.69 7.94 6.89
C GLU A 4 8.35 8.67 7.06
N ARG A 5 7.84 9.27 5.98
CA ARG A 5 6.51 9.92 5.96
C ARG A 5 5.39 8.93 6.25
N CYS A 6 5.42 7.74 5.64
CA CYS A 6 4.47 6.66 5.92
C CYS A 6 4.48 6.27 7.40
N TYR A 7 5.67 6.11 7.99
CA TYR A 7 5.82 5.81 9.42
C TYR A 7 5.27 6.91 10.34
N GLN A 8 5.45 8.18 9.97
CA GLN A 8 4.88 9.32 10.69
C GLN A 8 3.34 9.26 10.67
N ALA A 9 2.72 9.06 9.50
CA ALA A 9 1.27 8.91 9.37
C ALA A 9 0.75 7.75 10.24
N MET A 10 1.41 6.58 10.20
CA MET A 10 1.07 5.43 11.07
C MET A 10 1.12 5.79 12.55
N THR A 11 2.17 6.49 12.97
CA THR A 11 2.35 6.89 14.37
C THR A 11 1.26 7.85 14.81
N THR A 12 0.84 8.77 13.94
CA THR A 12 -0.26 9.71 14.22
C THR A 12 -1.58 8.97 14.36
N ILE A 13 -1.93 8.05 13.45
CA ILE A 13 -3.13 7.20 13.58
C ILE A 13 -3.11 6.41 14.90
N LYS A 14 -1.96 5.85 15.28
CA LYS A 14 -1.81 5.13 16.54
C LYS A 14 -2.10 6.01 17.76
N LYS A 15 -1.70 7.28 17.72
CA LYS A 15 -2.05 8.26 18.76
C LYS A 15 -3.55 8.58 18.77
N CYS A 16 -4.19 8.72 17.61
CA CYS A 16 -5.64 8.91 17.52
C CYS A 16 -6.39 7.72 18.17
N MET A 17 -5.99 6.48 17.91
CA MET A 17 -6.62 5.30 18.51
C MET A 17 -6.48 5.22 20.05
N ALA A 18 -5.44 5.84 20.61
CA ALA A 18 -5.18 5.83 22.05
C ALA A 18 -6.07 6.81 22.83
N THR A 19 -6.82 7.68 22.15
CA THR A 19 -7.76 8.59 22.81
C THR A 19 -8.99 7.82 23.31
N ARG A 20 -9.51 8.20 24.48
CA ARG A 20 -10.58 7.46 25.16
C ARG A 20 -11.96 7.68 24.52
N HIS A 21 -12.12 8.73 23.73
CA HIS A 21 -13.40 9.24 23.25
C HIS A 21 -13.93 8.57 21.97
N LEU A 22 -13.10 7.79 21.28
CA LEU A 22 -13.52 7.11 20.06
C LEU A 22 -14.33 5.84 20.35
N ASN A 23 -15.46 5.70 19.66
CA ASN A 23 -16.25 4.47 19.64
C ASN A 23 -15.48 3.32 18.96
N SER A 24 -15.98 2.10 19.10
CA SER A 24 -15.35 0.89 18.54
C SER A 24 -15.23 0.94 17.02
N SER A 25 -16.29 1.36 16.33
CA SER A 25 -16.32 1.45 14.86
C SER A 25 -15.21 2.35 14.31
N THR A 26 -15.07 3.57 14.86
CA THR A 26 -14.02 4.51 14.44
C THR A 26 -12.62 3.99 14.78
N LYS A 27 -12.44 3.31 15.91
CA LYS A 27 -11.17 2.65 16.24
C LYS A 27 -10.83 1.52 15.27
N ASP A 28 -11.81 0.76 14.82
CA ASP A 28 -11.61 -0.32 13.85
C ASP A 28 -11.20 0.24 12.48
N GLN A 29 -11.82 1.33 12.03
CA GLN A 29 -11.44 2.03 10.81
C GLN A 29 -10.01 2.61 10.88
N LEU A 30 -9.62 3.24 12.00
CA LEU A 30 -8.26 3.72 12.21
C LEU A 30 -7.25 2.56 12.26
N ARG A 31 -7.60 1.43 12.89
CA ARG A 31 -6.75 0.23 12.91
C ARG A 31 -6.57 -0.34 11.51
N TYR A 32 -7.63 -0.33 10.71
CA TYR A 32 -7.59 -0.75 9.32
C TYR A 32 -6.64 0.14 8.49
N ALA A 33 -6.81 1.46 8.55
CA ALA A 33 -5.92 2.42 7.90
C ALA A 33 -4.45 2.26 8.34
N HIS A 34 -4.20 2.10 9.64
CA HIS A 34 -2.86 1.82 10.17
C HIS A 34 -2.27 0.53 9.59
N SER A 35 -3.07 -0.53 9.47
CA SER A 35 -2.64 -1.80 8.88
C SER A 35 -2.24 -1.65 7.41
N LYS A 36 -3.02 -0.90 6.62
CA LYS A 36 -2.71 -0.66 5.19
C LYS A 36 -1.46 0.19 5.00
N LEU A 37 -1.30 1.26 5.77
CA LEU A 37 -0.05 2.03 5.80
C LEU A 37 1.14 1.16 6.23
N GLY A 38 0.94 0.23 7.18
CA GLY A 38 1.97 -0.76 7.54
C GLY A 38 2.40 -1.63 6.36
N ARG A 39 1.45 -2.12 5.54
CA ARG A 39 1.77 -2.90 4.32
C ARG A 39 2.58 -2.06 3.33
N LEU A 40 2.21 -0.80 3.11
CA LEU A 40 2.98 0.14 2.28
C LEU A 40 4.38 0.40 2.84
N TYR A 41 4.51 0.63 4.14
CA TYR A 41 5.79 0.83 4.80
C TYR A 41 6.74 -0.35 4.55
N TYR A 42 6.27 -1.59 4.71
CA TYR A 42 7.11 -2.77 4.46
C TYR A 42 7.51 -2.93 3.00
N PHE A 43 6.59 -2.63 2.07
CA PHE A 43 6.91 -2.60 0.65
C PHE A 43 8.01 -1.58 0.34
N LEU A 44 7.86 -0.35 0.84
CA LEU A 44 8.83 0.74 0.65
C LEU A 44 10.16 0.46 1.35
N ALA A 45 10.16 -0.23 2.49
CA ALA A 45 11.40 -0.60 3.19
C ALA A 45 12.19 -1.71 2.48
N SER A 46 11.51 -2.52 1.68
CA SER A 46 12.12 -3.63 0.93
C SER A 46 12.61 -3.22 -0.46
N ASN A 47 12.36 -1.97 -0.87
CA ASN A 47 12.77 -1.41 -2.15
C ASN A 47 13.61 -0.15 -1.87
N ASN A 48 14.77 0.02 -2.54
CA ASN A 48 15.64 1.16 -2.27
C ASN A 48 14.87 2.49 -2.43
N ALA A 49 15.15 3.44 -1.53
CA ALA A 49 14.22 4.45 -1.00
C ALA A 49 13.74 5.56 -1.97
N GLU A 50 14.15 5.53 -3.23
CA GLU A 50 13.92 6.59 -4.22
C GLU A 50 13.38 6.06 -5.55
N ASN A 51 12.44 5.14 -5.48
CA ASN A 51 11.77 4.66 -6.68
C ASN A 51 10.51 5.45 -7.04
N TRP A 52 10.04 5.29 -8.28
CA TRP A 52 8.85 5.96 -8.79
C TRP A 52 7.61 5.72 -7.92
N ILE A 53 7.40 4.50 -7.42
CA ILE A 53 6.26 4.19 -6.53
C ILE A 53 6.38 5.00 -5.24
N SER A 54 7.57 5.06 -4.63
CA SER A 54 7.85 5.94 -3.49
C SER A 54 7.58 7.41 -3.79
N ALA A 55 7.95 7.90 -4.97
CA ALA A 55 7.70 9.28 -5.39
C ALA A 55 6.20 9.58 -5.57
N GLN A 56 5.43 8.65 -6.13
CA GLN A 56 3.98 8.80 -6.30
C GLN A 56 3.21 8.69 -4.98
N LEU A 57 3.66 7.81 -4.07
CA LEU A 57 3.02 7.61 -2.77
C LEU A 57 3.45 8.64 -1.71
N GLY A 58 4.61 9.29 -1.89
CA GLY A 58 5.12 10.30 -0.96
C GLY A 58 4.08 11.36 -0.58
N PRO A 59 3.47 12.07 -1.56
CA PRO A 59 2.43 13.06 -1.28
C PRO A 59 1.19 12.50 -0.56
N LEU A 60 0.86 11.21 -0.76
CA LEU A 60 -0.25 10.56 -0.04
C LEU A 60 0.06 10.43 1.45
N PHE A 61 1.31 10.11 1.79
CA PHE A 61 1.71 10.01 3.19
C PHE A 61 1.78 11.36 3.88
N ASP A 62 2.17 12.42 3.17
CA ASP A 62 2.12 13.78 3.69
C ASP A 62 0.67 14.19 3.98
N GLU A 63 -0.23 13.99 3.00
CA GLU A 63 -1.66 14.30 3.16
C GLU A 63 -2.31 13.49 4.29
N ALA A 64 -1.97 12.19 4.40
CA ALA A 64 -2.44 11.35 5.49
C ALA A 64 -1.90 11.84 6.83
N TYR A 65 -0.61 12.18 6.91
CA TYR A 65 -0.01 12.71 8.13
C TYR A 65 -0.73 13.99 8.59
N ASP A 66 -0.88 14.97 7.69
CA ASP A 66 -1.53 16.25 7.98
C ASP A 66 -2.99 16.05 8.40
N GLY A 67 -3.73 15.24 7.65
CA GLY A 67 -5.14 14.94 7.94
C GLY A 67 -5.34 14.25 9.29
N PHE A 68 -4.51 13.26 9.63
CA PHE A 68 -4.61 12.59 10.93
C PHE A 68 -4.04 13.43 12.07
N PHE A 69 -3.13 14.36 11.80
CA PHE A 69 -2.62 15.29 12.80
C PHE A 69 -3.69 16.30 13.21
N GLU A 70 -4.46 16.80 12.25
CA GLU A 70 -5.66 17.62 12.48
C GLU A 70 -6.67 16.86 13.35
N VAL A 71 -7.01 15.62 12.98
CA VAL A 71 -7.87 14.73 13.77
C VAL A 71 -7.35 14.56 15.19
N LEU A 72 -6.04 14.36 15.36
CA LEU A 72 -5.44 14.20 16.69
C LEU A 72 -5.60 15.47 17.55
N GLY A 73 -5.54 16.66 16.94
CA GLY A 73 -5.83 17.93 17.59
C GLY A 73 -7.28 17.97 18.10
N LEU A 74 -8.24 17.69 17.21
CA LEU A 74 -9.67 17.66 17.54
C LEU A 74 -10.00 16.66 18.65
N LEU A 75 -9.36 15.48 18.66
CA LEU A 75 -9.59 14.46 19.68
C LEU A 75 -8.97 14.80 21.04
N ARG A 76 -8.07 15.79 21.11
CA ARG A 76 -7.51 16.31 22.37
C ARG A 76 -8.38 17.40 22.97
N ASP A 77 -9.11 18.15 22.15
CA ASP A 77 -10.11 19.10 22.62
C ASP A 77 -11.38 18.34 23.07
N GLN A 78 -11.55 18.25 24.39
CA GLN A 78 -12.53 17.40 25.05
C GLN A 78 -14.00 17.75 24.72
N ASP A 79 -14.26 18.96 24.23
CA ASP A 79 -15.60 19.47 23.90
C ASP A 79 -16.12 19.02 22.51
N LEU A 80 -15.25 18.47 21.64
CA LEU A 80 -15.59 18.11 20.25
C LEU A 80 -15.51 16.60 19.97
N ALA A 81 -14.90 15.81 20.87
CA ALA A 81 -14.52 14.43 20.60
C ALA A 81 -15.70 13.44 20.50
N SER A 82 -16.91 13.81 20.92
CA SER A 82 -18.14 13.01 20.77
C SER A 82 -19.09 13.54 19.70
N ASP A 83 -18.71 14.60 18.98
CA ASP A 83 -19.59 15.24 18.01
C ASP A 83 -19.63 14.44 16.70
N THR A 84 -20.81 14.41 16.09
CA THR A 84 -21.04 13.75 14.80
C THR A 84 -20.09 14.31 13.72
N ASP A 85 -19.72 15.59 13.85
CA ASP A 85 -18.75 16.26 12.99
C ASP A 85 -17.33 15.71 13.12
N THR A 86 -16.85 15.37 14.32
CA THR A 86 -15.52 14.78 14.50
C THR A 86 -15.44 13.38 13.86
N ILE A 87 -16.49 12.58 14.00
CA ILE A 87 -16.59 11.26 13.35
C ILE A 87 -16.63 11.40 11.82
N ARG A 88 -17.35 12.41 11.31
CA ARG A 88 -17.41 12.72 9.87
C ARG A 88 -16.02 13.12 9.35
N ILE A 89 -15.33 14.03 10.02
CA ILE A 89 -13.96 14.45 9.64
C ILE A 89 -13.02 13.24 9.64
N ILE A 90 -13.07 12.37 10.65
CA ILE A 90 -12.25 11.14 10.67
C ILE A 90 -12.56 10.27 9.45
N SER A 91 -13.83 10.08 9.13
CA SER A 91 -14.27 9.29 7.97
C SER A 91 -13.79 9.88 6.65
N GLU A 92 -13.82 11.20 6.51
CA GLU A 92 -13.29 11.93 5.35
C GLU A 92 -11.78 11.74 5.22
N LYS A 93 -11.01 11.90 6.30
CA LYS A 93 -9.54 11.72 6.28
C LYS A 93 -9.14 10.26 6.05
N LEU A 94 -9.95 9.29 6.48
CA LEU A 94 -9.71 7.87 6.19
C LEU A 94 -9.74 7.55 4.69
N GLN A 95 -10.47 8.34 3.86
CA GLN A 95 -10.48 8.17 2.41
C GLN A 95 -9.12 8.47 1.75
N ILE A 96 -8.25 9.23 2.40
CA ILE A 96 -6.91 9.55 1.89
C ILE A 96 -6.09 8.27 1.66
N VAL A 97 -6.27 7.27 2.53
CA VAL A 97 -5.52 6.00 2.53
C VAL A 97 -6.38 4.80 2.10
N ASN A 98 -7.53 5.06 1.48
CA ASN A 98 -8.35 4.04 0.85
C ASN A 98 -7.53 3.30 -0.25
N PRO A 99 -7.66 1.96 -0.37
CA PRO A 99 -7.16 1.19 -1.51
C PRO A 99 -7.30 1.86 -2.89
N GLU A 100 -8.48 2.37 -3.27
CA GLU A 100 -8.71 2.96 -4.60
C GLU A 100 -7.91 4.25 -4.79
N SER A 101 -8.01 5.19 -3.83
CA SER A 101 -7.28 6.46 -3.89
C SER A 101 -5.76 6.24 -3.87
N THR A 102 -5.29 5.22 -3.16
CA THR A 102 -3.88 4.82 -3.15
C THR A 102 -3.46 4.20 -4.49
N ALA A 103 -4.26 3.30 -5.04
CA ALA A 103 -3.99 2.62 -6.30
C ALA A 103 -3.97 3.60 -7.49
N ASP A 104 -4.88 4.58 -7.50
CA ASP A 104 -4.98 5.60 -8.55
C ASP A 104 -3.74 6.50 -8.66
N ARG A 105 -2.96 6.63 -7.57
CA ARG A 105 -1.69 7.36 -7.57
C ARG A 105 -0.56 6.58 -8.24
N ILE A 106 -0.64 5.26 -8.26
CA ILE A 106 0.37 4.39 -8.88
C ILE A 106 -0.14 3.75 -10.18
N TYR A 107 -1.25 4.24 -10.72
CA TYR A 107 -1.93 3.64 -11.86
C TYR A 107 -1.00 3.52 -13.08
N PRO A 108 -0.81 2.31 -13.65
CA PRO A 108 0.19 2.07 -14.70
C PRO A 108 0.04 2.95 -15.94
N SER A 109 -1.20 3.32 -16.33
CA SER A 109 -1.41 4.10 -17.57
C SER A 109 -1.00 5.58 -17.47
N LYS A 110 -0.78 6.12 -16.25
CA LYS A 110 -0.27 7.49 -16.06
C LYS A 110 1.24 7.61 -16.28
N GLN A 111 1.90 6.52 -16.67
CA GLN A 111 3.33 6.52 -16.91
C GLN A 111 3.65 7.10 -18.28
N SER A 112 4.37 8.23 -18.31
CA SER A 112 5.05 8.68 -19.52
C SER A 112 6.17 7.69 -19.86
N ARG A 113 5.85 6.67 -20.66
CA ARG A 113 6.78 5.68 -21.24
C ARG A 113 7.95 6.31 -22.02
N SER A 114 7.84 7.59 -22.35
CA SER A 114 8.81 8.36 -23.14
C SER A 114 10.24 8.36 -22.56
N VAL A 115 10.41 8.30 -21.23
CA VAL A 115 11.74 8.44 -20.60
C VAL A 115 12.59 7.17 -20.71
N VAL A 116 11.98 5.98 -20.72
CA VAL A 116 12.70 4.70 -20.84
C VAL A 116 13.06 4.38 -22.29
N ILE A 117 12.25 4.80 -23.25
CA ILE A 117 12.44 4.52 -24.68
C ILE A 117 13.75 5.15 -25.22
N SER A 118 14.22 6.26 -24.64
CA SER A 118 15.43 6.98 -25.10
C SER A 118 16.71 6.69 -24.31
N ARG A 119 16.64 6.00 -23.17
CA ARG A 119 17.81 5.81 -22.27
C ARG A 119 18.32 4.38 -22.29
N GLN A 120 19.63 4.22 -22.13
CA GLN A 120 20.28 2.93 -21.93
C GLN A 120 19.87 2.38 -20.56
N VAL A 121 19.49 1.11 -20.49
CA VAL A 121 19.11 0.46 -19.22
C VAL A 121 20.36 0.38 -18.34
N THR A 122 20.27 0.89 -17.11
CA THR A 122 21.38 0.83 -16.15
C THR A 122 21.18 -0.28 -15.13
N MET A 123 22.27 -0.71 -14.48
CA MET A 123 22.20 -1.68 -13.39
C MET A 123 21.35 -1.17 -12.21
N GLU A 124 21.32 0.15 -11.97
CA GLU A 124 20.46 0.75 -10.95
C GLU A 124 18.97 0.56 -11.25
N MET A 125 18.56 0.77 -12.51
CA MET A 125 17.18 0.53 -12.96
C MET A 125 16.82 -0.94 -12.82
N VAL A 126 17.71 -1.86 -13.20
CA VAL A 126 17.51 -3.31 -13.04
C VAL A 126 17.35 -3.70 -11.58
N ASN A 127 18.26 -3.23 -10.71
CA ASN A 127 18.19 -3.50 -9.28
C ASN A 127 16.90 -2.95 -8.66
N TYR A 128 16.43 -1.81 -9.15
CA TYR A 128 15.14 -1.26 -8.78
C TYR A 128 13.98 -2.20 -9.14
N VAL A 129 13.86 -2.60 -10.41
CA VAL A 129 12.75 -3.48 -10.85
C VAL A 129 12.84 -4.83 -10.15
N ALA A 130 14.03 -5.41 -10.03
CA ALA A 130 14.26 -6.67 -9.34
C ALA A 130 13.89 -6.59 -7.84
N GLY A 131 14.28 -5.51 -7.16
CA GLY A 131 13.92 -5.23 -5.77
C GLY A 131 12.41 -5.06 -5.61
N GLY A 132 11.77 -4.31 -6.52
CA GLY A 132 10.32 -4.13 -6.57
C GLY A 132 9.56 -5.44 -6.74
N LEU A 133 9.94 -6.27 -7.72
CA LEU A 133 9.34 -7.59 -7.95
C LEU A 133 9.45 -8.48 -6.69
N SER A 134 10.55 -8.37 -5.95
CA SER A 134 10.71 -9.04 -4.67
C SER A 134 9.81 -8.46 -3.57
N ALA A 135 9.65 -7.14 -3.54
CA ALA A 135 8.91 -6.42 -2.49
C ALA A 135 7.39 -6.57 -2.61
N VAL A 136 6.85 -6.76 -3.81
CA VAL A 136 5.41 -6.98 -4.06
C VAL A 136 4.84 -8.15 -3.24
N HIS A 137 5.65 -9.16 -2.89
CA HIS A 137 5.29 -10.21 -1.93
C HIS A 137 4.71 -9.68 -0.62
N LYS A 138 5.17 -8.51 -0.15
CA LYS A 138 4.74 -7.89 1.11
C LYS A 138 3.41 -7.13 0.99
N LEU A 139 2.98 -6.81 -0.23
CA LEU A 139 1.69 -6.14 -0.52
C LEU A 139 0.52 -7.11 -0.71
N ILE A 140 0.80 -8.39 -0.90
CA ILE A 140 -0.17 -9.45 -1.25
C ILE A 140 -0.86 -10.14 -0.04
N PRO A 141 -0.64 -9.79 1.25
CA PRO A 141 -0.94 -10.74 2.31
C PRO A 141 -2.45 -11.01 2.37
N HIS A 142 -2.80 -12.29 2.13
CA HIS A 142 -4.11 -12.97 2.22
C HIS A 142 -4.79 -13.47 0.95
N ILE A 143 -4.23 -13.27 -0.25
CA ILE A 143 -4.66 -14.07 -1.42
C ILE A 143 -3.99 -15.46 -1.45
N THR A 144 -3.25 -15.83 -0.40
CA THR A 144 -2.54 -17.12 -0.28
C THR A 144 -3.44 -18.34 -0.18
N ARG A 145 -4.77 -18.17 -0.05
CA ARG A 145 -5.73 -19.28 -0.16
C ARG A 145 -6.11 -19.63 -1.60
N TYR A 146 -5.68 -18.85 -2.59
CA TYR A 146 -6.02 -19.07 -4.00
C TYR A 146 -4.77 -19.46 -4.80
N LEU A 147 -4.83 -20.65 -5.42
CA LEU A 147 -3.80 -21.21 -6.31
C LEU A 147 -3.22 -20.22 -7.36
N PRO A 148 -4.01 -19.29 -7.95
CA PRO A 148 -3.48 -18.28 -8.87
C PRO A 148 -2.41 -17.36 -8.28
N VAL A 149 -2.39 -17.11 -6.96
CA VAL A 149 -1.43 -16.19 -6.35
C VAL A 149 -0.09 -16.85 -6.08
N ALA A 150 -0.06 -18.11 -5.67
CA ALA A 150 1.21 -18.85 -5.58
C ALA A 150 1.92 -18.88 -6.94
N LEU A 151 1.18 -19.15 -8.03
CA LEU A 151 1.70 -19.11 -9.40
C LEU A 151 2.20 -17.73 -9.80
N LEU A 152 1.50 -16.66 -9.40
CA LEU A 152 1.96 -15.28 -9.65
C LEU A 152 3.29 -15.01 -8.94
N LEU A 153 3.42 -15.37 -7.66
CA LEU A 153 4.66 -15.16 -6.89
C LEU A 153 5.85 -15.89 -7.52
N ASP A 154 5.66 -17.14 -7.94
CA ASP A 154 6.70 -17.89 -8.63
C ASP A 154 7.11 -17.22 -9.95
N LYS A 155 6.14 -16.75 -10.74
CA LYS A 155 6.42 -16.00 -11.98
C LYS A 155 7.20 -14.71 -11.73
N LEU A 156 6.86 -13.95 -10.69
CA LEU A 156 7.60 -12.75 -10.30
C LEU A 156 9.04 -13.09 -9.90
N LYS A 157 9.25 -14.20 -9.19
CA LYS A 157 10.58 -14.69 -8.82
C LYS A 157 11.40 -15.06 -10.06
N TYR A 158 10.82 -15.81 -11.00
CA TYR A 158 11.51 -16.16 -12.26
C TYR A 158 11.86 -14.91 -13.07
N LEU A 159 10.93 -13.96 -13.19
CA LEU A 159 11.14 -12.71 -13.92
C LEU A 159 12.27 -11.89 -13.29
N ARG A 160 12.31 -11.81 -11.95
CA ARG A 160 13.41 -11.19 -11.21
C ARG A 160 14.75 -11.85 -11.55
N THR A 161 14.83 -13.18 -11.47
CA THR A 161 16.06 -13.93 -11.76
C THR A 161 16.50 -13.74 -13.20
N LEU A 162 15.58 -13.81 -14.16
CA LEU A 162 15.85 -13.61 -15.57
C LEU A 162 16.40 -12.20 -15.85
N LEU A 163 15.75 -11.18 -15.27
CA LEU A 163 16.16 -9.78 -15.40
C LEU A 163 17.57 -9.55 -14.84
N SER A 164 17.86 -10.03 -13.62
CA SER A 164 19.18 -9.88 -12.99
C SER A 164 20.28 -10.58 -13.79
N LEU A 165 20.07 -11.83 -14.21
CA LEU A 165 21.07 -12.59 -14.97
C LEU A 165 21.35 -11.97 -16.34
N THR A 166 20.30 -11.51 -17.03
CA THR A 166 20.45 -10.90 -18.35
C THR A 166 21.17 -9.55 -18.25
N ALA A 167 20.92 -8.79 -17.19
CA ALA A 167 21.60 -7.53 -16.93
C ALA A 167 23.10 -7.72 -16.65
N GLU A 168 23.47 -8.73 -15.86
CA GLU A 168 24.88 -9.05 -15.58
C GLU A 168 25.66 -9.37 -16.86
N TRP A 169 25.01 -9.96 -17.87
CA TRP A 169 25.69 -10.46 -19.06
C TRP A 169 25.63 -9.50 -20.25
N CYS A 170 24.56 -8.70 -20.40
CA CYS A 170 24.26 -8.00 -21.66
C CYS A 170 23.49 -6.67 -21.46
N ILE A 171 23.82 -5.84 -20.45
CA ILE A 171 23.12 -4.57 -20.17
C ILE A 171 22.95 -3.64 -21.39
N GLU A 172 23.85 -3.69 -22.37
CA GLU A 172 23.84 -2.82 -23.56
C GLU A 172 22.99 -3.34 -24.73
N HIS A 173 22.48 -4.56 -24.65
CA HIS A 173 21.76 -5.18 -25.76
C HIS A 173 20.32 -4.63 -25.87
N GLU A 174 19.85 -4.34 -27.08
CA GLU A 174 18.50 -3.82 -27.33
C GLU A 174 17.39 -4.70 -26.72
N LYS A 175 17.49 -6.03 -26.86
CA LYS A 175 16.66 -7.03 -26.17
C LYS A 175 16.55 -6.89 -24.65
N MET A 176 17.54 -6.31 -23.97
CA MET A 176 17.45 -6.04 -22.52
C MET A 176 16.40 -4.96 -22.23
N LYS A 177 16.17 -4.03 -23.16
CA LYS A 177 15.14 -2.99 -23.03
C LYS A 177 13.75 -3.60 -22.98
N ASP A 178 13.44 -4.52 -23.90
CA ASP A 178 12.13 -5.17 -23.94
C ASP A 178 11.85 -5.98 -22.68
N LEU A 179 12.83 -6.76 -22.21
CA LEU A 179 12.74 -7.51 -20.97
C LEU A 179 12.57 -6.59 -19.76
N PHE A 180 13.32 -5.48 -19.72
CA PHE A 180 13.23 -4.49 -18.66
C PHE A 180 11.84 -3.85 -18.61
N ILE A 181 11.35 -3.35 -19.76
CA ILE A 181 10.02 -2.72 -19.86
C ILE A 181 8.93 -3.71 -19.44
N PHE A 182 9.02 -4.96 -19.89
CA PHE A 182 8.08 -6.00 -19.48
C PHE A 182 8.12 -6.24 -17.97
N ALA A 183 9.31 -6.36 -17.37
CA ALA A 183 9.48 -6.55 -15.94
C ALA A 183 8.96 -5.37 -15.11
N GLU A 184 9.18 -4.15 -15.61
CA GLU A 184 8.67 -2.91 -15.03
C GLU A 184 7.13 -2.85 -15.08
N ASP A 185 6.52 -3.14 -16.22
CA ASP A 185 5.06 -3.20 -16.39
C ASP A 185 4.42 -4.22 -15.44
N VAL A 186 5.04 -5.40 -15.31
CA VAL A 186 4.59 -6.44 -14.38
C VAL A 186 4.69 -5.96 -12.93
N LEU A 187 5.79 -5.30 -12.54
CA LEU A 187 5.95 -4.71 -11.21
C LEU A 187 4.82 -3.73 -10.91
N TYR A 188 4.58 -2.74 -11.77
CA TYR A 188 3.58 -1.72 -11.53
C TYR A 188 2.16 -2.26 -11.53
N THR A 189 1.84 -3.13 -12.48
CA THR A 189 0.52 -3.78 -12.54
C THR A 189 0.29 -4.61 -11.29
N THR A 190 1.27 -5.38 -10.84
CA THR A 190 1.10 -6.22 -9.66
C THR A 190 1.01 -5.38 -8.38
N ALA A 191 1.78 -4.30 -8.26
CA ALA A 191 1.66 -3.37 -7.14
C ALA A 191 0.26 -2.74 -7.09
N TYR A 192 -0.24 -2.22 -8.22
CA TYR A 192 -1.59 -1.67 -8.36
C TYR A 192 -2.67 -2.67 -7.95
N GLN A 193 -2.64 -3.88 -8.52
CA GLN A 193 -3.61 -4.92 -8.20
C GLN A 193 -3.52 -5.36 -6.73
N SER A 194 -2.32 -5.45 -6.16
CA SER A 194 -2.13 -5.81 -4.75
C SER A 194 -2.77 -4.80 -3.81
N ILE A 195 -2.70 -3.50 -4.15
CA ILE A 195 -3.35 -2.44 -3.39
C ILE A 195 -4.88 -2.54 -3.54
N LEU A 196 -5.42 -2.71 -4.75
CA LEU A 196 -6.87 -2.87 -4.94
C LEU A 196 -7.45 -4.08 -4.20
N CYS A 197 -6.72 -5.20 -4.18
CA CYS A 197 -7.16 -6.41 -3.48
C CYS A 197 -7.28 -6.23 -1.96
N TRP A 198 -6.77 -5.13 -1.38
CA TRP A 198 -7.00 -4.80 0.02
C TRP A 198 -8.47 -4.63 0.38
N LYS A 199 -9.31 -4.26 -0.59
CA LYS A 199 -10.76 -4.15 -0.44
C LYS A 199 -11.43 -5.51 -0.26
N MET A 200 -10.91 -6.57 -0.88
CA MET A 200 -11.47 -7.93 -0.78
C MET A 200 -11.28 -8.55 0.62
N ASP A 201 -10.28 -8.07 1.39
CA ASP A 201 -10.15 -8.39 2.82
C ASP A 201 -11.32 -7.79 3.65
N GLU A 202 -12.00 -6.72 3.18
CA GLU A 202 -13.12 -6.07 3.89
C GLU A 202 -14.42 -6.89 3.81
N GLU A 203 -14.70 -7.51 2.67
CA GLU A 203 -15.94 -8.27 2.43
C GLU A 203 -15.86 -9.73 2.91
N SER A 204 -14.64 -10.27 3.07
CA SER A 204 -14.40 -11.65 3.46
C SER A 204 -14.23 -11.85 4.98
N GLN A 205 -14.19 -10.78 5.77
CA GLN A 205 -14.30 -10.88 7.23
C GLN A 205 -15.77 -11.14 7.59
N PRO A 206 -16.11 -12.24 8.31
CA PRO A 206 -17.47 -12.42 8.80
C PRO A 206 -17.82 -11.24 9.70
N ARG A 207 -18.79 -10.42 9.27
CA ARG A 207 -19.47 -9.49 10.17
C ARG A 207 -19.90 -10.32 11.37
N VAL A 208 -19.35 -10.06 12.54
CA VAL A 208 -19.88 -10.61 13.79
C VAL A 208 -21.22 -9.95 14.00
N VAL A 209 -22.24 -10.46 13.30
CA VAL A 209 -23.64 -10.20 13.59
C VAL A 209 -23.86 -10.88 14.93
N GLY A 210 -24.13 -10.07 15.94
CA GLY A 210 -24.47 -10.54 17.28
C GLY A 210 -25.63 -11.52 17.21
N LEU A 211 -25.33 -12.81 17.24
CA LEU A 211 -26.29 -13.84 17.57
C LEU A 211 -26.45 -13.83 19.09
N LEU A 212 -27.47 -13.08 19.52
CA LEU A 212 -28.17 -13.34 20.77
C LEU A 212 -28.47 -14.84 20.85
N VAL A 213 -27.71 -15.57 21.65
CA VAL A 213 -28.09 -16.89 22.16
C VAL A 213 -27.89 -16.87 23.67
N LEU A 214 -28.86 -16.28 24.36
CA LEU A 214 -29.19 -16.50 25.78
C LEU A 214 -30.68 -16.13 25.89
N ASP A 215 -31.58 -17.09 25.83
CA ASP A 215 -32.34 -17.65 26.96
C ASP A 215 -33.34 -18.64 26.33
N LYS A 216 -33.79 -19.77 26.89
CA LYS A 216 -33.71 -20.35 28.22
C LYS A 216 -34.17 -21.80 28.06
N ARG A 217 -33.38 -22.78 28.54
CA ARG A 217 -33.96 -24.02 29.06
C ARG A 217 -33.85 -23.91 30.58
N ASN A 218 -34.99 -23.81 31.22
CA ASN A 218 -35.35 -24.45 32.49
C ASN A 218 -36.88 -24.48 32.53
#